data_AF-A0A1B6HF14-F1
#
_entry.id   AF-A0A1B6HF14-F1
#
_cell.length_a   1.000
_cell.length_b   1.000
_cell.length_c   1.000
_cell.angle_alpha   90.00
_cell.angle_beta   90.00
_cell.angle_gamma   90.00
#
_symmetry.space_group_name_H-M   'P 1'
#
loop_
_entity.id
_entity.type
_entity.pdbx_description
1 polymer ?
#
loop_
_entity_poly.entity_id
_entity_poly.type
_entity_poly.pdbx_seq_one_letter_code
_entity_poly.pdbx_strand_id
1 'polypeptide(L)'
;FRQDGCPNAEGICPDSNITYFLYTRETQNSPHQLDPLNLDTIKKANFIKGVPLKVIIHGYTGNKDYSPNMELRPAYFKHGEYNIVTVDWSPLAKEPCYWEAAHNVDAVAHCAAELLDLVYQTRSEVSINNTHIVGFSLGAHTAATLAANLKSGKVPRLTGLDPALPLFDDWTNSVASLIDPGDAMFVDVYHSNMGHKGKKAAGGVIDVYLNNGANQPGCNCS
;
A
#
# COMPACT_ATOMS: atom_id res chain seq x y z
N PHE A 1 -17.40 -3.98 18.09
CA PHE A 1 -18.58 -3.23 17.61
C PHE A 1 -18.52 -3.24 16.10
N ARG A 2 -19.50 -3.85 15.41
CA ARG A 2 -19.59 -3.87 13.94
C ARG A 2 -20.56 -2.78 13.53
N GLN A 3 -20.18 -1.91 12.60
CA GLN A 3 -21.10 -0.94 12.01
C GLN A 3 -21.91 -1.62 10.91
N ASP A 4 -23.23 -1.53 11.01
CA ASP A 4 -24.14 -2.05 9.98
C ASP A 4 -23.91 -1.31 8.64
N GLY A 5 -23.82 -2.07 7.55
CA GLY A 5 -23.58 -1.52 6.20
C GLY A 5 -22.10 -1.28 5.84
N CYS A 6 -21.17 -1.60 6.76
CA CYS A 6 -19.74 -1.54 6.49
C CYS A 6 -19.20 -2.83 5.87
N PRO A 7 -18.47 -2.72 4.74
CA PRO A 7 -17.99 -3.88 3.99
C PRO A 7 -16.81 -4.50 4.71
N ASN A 8 -16.77 -5.83 4.66
CA ASN A 8 -15.68 -6.63 5.19
C ASN A 8 -15.10 -7.42 4.02
N ALA A 9 -13.78 -7.54 3.99
CA ALA A 9 -13.13 -8.45 3.07
C ALA A 9 -13.57 -9.89 3.38
N GLU A 10 -13.70 -10.72 2.36
CA GLU A 10 -14.17 -12.10 2.53
C GLU A 10 -13.09 -13.01 3.16
N GLY A 11 -11.83 -12.54 3.19
CA GLY A 11 -10.68 -13.31 3.65
C GLY A 11 -10.27 -14.42 2.68
N ILE A 12 -10.81 -14.41 1.46
CA ILE A 12 -10.51 -15.34 0.37
C ILE A 12 -10.06 -14.51 -0.83
N CYS A 13 -8.97 -14.92 -1.45
CA CYS A 13 -8.41 -14.26 -2.62
C CYS A 13 -8.71 -15.08 -3.89
N PRO A 14 -8.97 -14.43 -5.03
CA PRO A 14 -9.06 -12.98 -5.19
C PRO A 14 -10.39 -12.39 -4.69
N ASP A 15 -10.33 -11.20 -4.08
CA ASP A 15 -11.51 -10.45 -3.61
C ASP A 15 -11.90 -9.38 -4.65
N SER A 16 -13.17 -9.35 -5.04
CA SER A 16 -13.70 -8.40 -6.04
C SER A 16 -13.64 -6.93 -5.62
N ASN A 17 -13.48 -6.66 -4.32
CA ASN A 17 -13.34 -5.31 -3.79
C ASN A 17 -11.89 -4.80 -3.81
N ILE A 18 -10.94 -5.63 -4.25
CA ILE A 18 -9.52 -5.27 -4.36
C ILE A 18 -9.12 -5.38 -5.83
N THR A 19 -8.72 -4.24 -6.39
CA THR A 19 -8.33 -4.14 -7.80
C THR A 19 -6.94 -3.56 -7.94
N TYR A 20 -6.27 -3.88 -9.05
CA TYR A 20 -4.85 -3.61 -9.22
C TYR A 20 -4.60 -3.00 -10.59
N PHE A 21 -3.83 -1.92 -10.62
CA PHE A 21 -3.64 -1.12 -11.81
C PHE A 21 -2.17 -0.87 -12.08
N LEU A 22 -1.69 -1.33 -13.25
CA LEU A 22 -0.36 -1.04 -13.75
C LEU A 22 -0.35 0.28 -14.51
N TYR A 23 0.51 1.18 -14.06
CA TYR A 23 0.87 2.43 -14.72
C TYR A 23 2.31 2.32 -15.21
N THR A 24 2.52 2.77 -16.43
CA THR A 24 3.82 3.14 -16.98
C THR A 24 3.79 4.62 -17.33
N ARG A 25 4.92 5.17 -17.79
CA ARG A 25 4.97 6.56 -18.25
C ARG A 25 3.95 6.85 -19.36
N GLU A 26 3.66 5.87 -20.21
CA GLU A 26 2.73 5.99 -21.33
C GLU A 26 1.27 5.82 -20.92
N THR A 27 0.99 4.98 -19.90
CA THR A 27 -0.37 4.61 -19.50
C THR A 27 -0.91 5.40 -18.30
N GLN A 28 -0.32 6.55 -17.98
CA GLN A 28 -0.68 7.34 -16.79
C GLN A 28 -2.19 7.67 -16.68
N ASN A 29 -2.83 7.97 -17.81
CA ASN A 29 -4.26 8.32 -17.87
C ASN A 29 -5.18 7.13 -18.16
N SER A 30 -4.62 5.97 -18.55
CA SER A 30 -5.37 4.78 -18.92
C SER A 30 -4.58 3.55 -18.46
N PRO A 31 -4.54 3.30 -17.14
CA PRO A 31 -3.77 2.19 -16.59
C PRO A 31 -4.33 0.85 -17.05
N HIS A 32 -3.44 -0.13 -17.10
CA HIS A 32 -3.81 -1.51 -17.42
C HIS A 32 -4.22 -2.24 -16.14
N GLN A 33 -5.45 -2.75 -16.07
CA GLN A 33 -5.90 -3.52 -14.93
C GLN A 33 -5.25 -4.91 -14.91
N LEU A 34 -4.71 -5.30 -13.76
CA LEU A 34 -4.20 -6.63 -13.49
C LEU A 34 -5.28 -7.42 -12.76
N ASP A 35 -5.81 -8.45 -13.39
CA ASP A 35 -6.87 -9.29 -12.86
C ASP A 35 -6.34 -10.71 -12.58
N PRO A 36 -6.27 -11.15 -11.30
CA PRO A 36 -5.82 -12.48 -10.93
C PRO A 36 -6.75 -13.60 -11.45
N LEU A 37 -8.04 -13.31 -11.70
CA LEU A 37 -8.98 -14.27 -12.30
C LEU A 37 -8.78 -14.41 -13.81
N ASN A 38 -8.10 -13.46 -14.43
CA ASN A 38 -7.83 -13.43 -15.86
C ASN A 38 -6.33 -13.22 -16.11
N LEU A 39 -5.57 -14.32 -16.03
CA LEU A 39 -4.10 -14.32 -16.20
C LEU A 39 -3.62 -13.68 -17.51
N ASP A 40 -4.46 -13.63 -18.55
CA ASP A 40 -4.13 -12.95 -19.81
C ASP A 40 -3.90 -11.45 -19.59
N THR A 41 -4.58 -10.82 -18.63
CA THR A 41 -4.35 -9.42 -18.26
C THR A 41 -2.93 -9.23 -17.71
N ILE A 42 -2.43 -10.16 -16.89
CA ILE A 42 -1.08 -10.12 -16.33
C ILE A 42 -0.04 -10.42 -17.42
N LYS A 43 -0.28 -11.44 -18.26
CA LYS A 43 0.62 -11.83 -19.36
C LYS A 43 0.79 -10.73 -20.41
N LYS A 44 -0.29 -10.03 -20.77
CA LYS A 44 -0.30 -8.99 -21.80
C LYS A 44 0.00 -7.59 -21.26
N ALA A 45 0.14 -7.43 -19.95
CA ALA A 45 0.45 -6.13 -19.35
C ALA A 45 1.77 -5.55 -19.90
N ASN A 46 1.87 -4.24 -20.05
CA ASN A 46 3.07 -3.60 -20.62
C ASN A 46 4.12 -3.32 -19.54
N PHE A 47 4.58 -4.35 -18.81
CA PHE A 47 5.71 -4.18 -17.89
C PHE A 47 6.99 -3.85 -18.67
N ILE A 48 7.66 -2.78 -18.25
CA ILE A 48 8.92 -2.33 -18.83
C ILE A 48 10.06 -3.13 -18.19
N LYS A 49 10.90 -3.74 -19.03
CA LYS A 49 12.05 -4.54 -18.57
C LYS A 49 13.17 -3.63 -18.06
N GLY A 50 13.79 -4.04 -16.94
CA GLY A 50 14.98 -3.39 -16.41
C GLY A 50 14.73 -2.13 -15.58
N VAL A 51 13.47 -1.75 -15.36
CA VAL A 51 13.08 -0.62 -14.51
C VAL A 51 12.48 -1.09 -13.19
N PRO A 52 12.53 -0.28 -12.11
CA PRO A 52 12.00 -0.68 -10.82
C PRO A 52 10.47 -0.82 -10.81
N LEU A 53 9.99 -1.76 -10.00
CA LEU A 53 8.58 -1.87 -9.63
C LEU A 53 8.31 -1.04 -8.37
N LYS A 54 7.30 -0.16 -8.44
CA LYS A 54 6.72 0.54 -7.29
C LYS A 54 5.34 -0.03 -7.03
N VAL A 55 5.06 -0.44 -5.80
CA VAL A 55 3.70 -0.79 -5.36
C VAL A 55 3.23 0.34 -4.45
N ILE A 56 2.09 0.95 -4.75
CA ILE A 56 1.55 2.08 -3.98
C ILE A 56 0.18 1.70 -3.43
N ILE A 57 0.02 1.86 -2.12
CA ILE A 57 -1.17 1.43 -1.38
C ILE A 57 -1.74 2.64 -0.63
N HIS A 58 -2.98 3.01 -0.96
CA HIS A 58 -3.69 4.09 -0.29
C HIS A 58 -4.20 3.66 1.11
N GLY A 59 -4.64 4.64 1.89
CA GLY A 59 -5.21 4.41 3.22
C GLY A 59 -6.73 4.54 3.27
N TYR A 60 -7.24 4.81 4.47
CA TYR A 60 -8.65 5.10 4.71
C TYR A 60 -9.16 6.24 3.82
N THR A 61 -10.40 6.11 3.32
CA THR A 61 -11.09 7.00 2.35
C THR A 61 -10.35 7.26 1.03
N GLY A 62 -9.23 6.59 0.80
CA GLY A 62 -8.45 6.68 -0.44
C GLY A 62 -8.99 5.77 -1.54
N ASN A 63 -8.38 5.90 -2.72
CA ASN A 63 -8.54 5.02 -3.87
C ASN A 63 -7.29 5.13 -4.75
N LYS A 64 -7.26 4.45 -5.91
CA LYS A 64 -6.11 4.51 -6.81
C LYS A 64 -5.78 5.93 -7.27
N ASP A 65 -6.76 6.81 -7.43
CA ASP A 65 -6.62 8.18 -7.93
C ASP A 65 -6.88 9.20 -6.82
N TYR A 66 -6.56 8.87 -5.58
CA TYR A 66 -6.60 9.79 -4.46
C TYR A 66 -5.20 9.99 -3.86
N SER A 67 -4.99 11.09 -3.14
CA SER A 67 -3.71 11.35 -2.50
C SER A 67 -3.34 10.23 -1.50
N PRO A 68 -2.06 9.82 -1.41
CA PRO A 68 -0.90 10.41 -2.08
C PRO A 68 -0.59 9.82 -3.48
N ASN A 69 -1.44 8.94 -4.03
CA ASN A 69 -1.16 8.25 -5.30
C ASN A 69 -1.09 9.22 -6.48
N MET A 70 -1.94 10.25 -6.47
CA MET A 70 -1.97 11.30 -7.50
C MET A 70 -0.69 12.14 -7.54
N GLU A 71 0.00 12.28 -6.42
CA GLU A 71 1.25 13.05 -6.32
C GLU A 71 2.46 12.16 -6.56
N LEU A 72 2.44 10.94 -6.00
CA LEU A 72 3.54 10.00 -6.11
C LEU A 72 3.76 9.52 -7.55
N ARG A 73 2.70 9.15 -8.28
CA ARG A 73 2.86 8.61 -9.64
C ARG A 73 3.51 9.61 -10.60
N PRO A 74 3.02 10.86 -10.75
CA PRO A 74 3.69 11.84 -11.61
C PRO A 74 5.10 12.19 -11.13
N ALA A 75 5.32 12.24 -9.81
CA ALA A 75 6.66 12.49 -9.27
C ALA A 75 7.65 11.39 -9.69
N TYR A 76 7.26 10.11 -9.58
CA TYR A 76 8.09 9.01 -10.09
C TYR A 76 8.36 9.16 -11.58
N PHE A 77 7.34 9.37 -12.42
CA PHE A 77 7.53 9.47 -13.87
C PHE A 77 8.29 10.72 -14.33
N LYS A 78 8.37 11.76 -13.49
CA LYS A 78 9.25 12.91 -13.71
C LYS A 78 10.73 12.54 -13.58
N HIS A 79 11.06 11.56 -12.75
CA HIS A 79 12.44 11.18 -12.43
C HIS A 79 12.96 9.96 -13.20
N GLY A 80 12.09 9.23 -13.89
CA GLY A 80 12.52 8.09 -14.71
C GLY A 80 11.38 7.22 -15.18
N GLU A 81 11.75 6.07 -15.71
CA GLU A 81 10.81 5.00 -16.07
C GLU A 81 10.62 4.05 -14.89
N TYR A 82 9.37 3.67 -14.65
CA TYR A 82 8.97 2.79 -13.57
C TYR A 82 7.79 1.94 -14.02
N ASN A 83 7.69 0.74 -13.45
CA ASN A 83 6.43 0.02 -13.39
C ASN A 83 5.77 0.43 -12.08
N ILE A 84 4.57 1.02 -12.09
CA ILE A 84 3.87 1.39 -10.85
C ILE A 84 2.56 0.60 -10.77
N VAL A 85 2.43 -0.27 -9.78
CA VAL A 85 1.19 -0.97 -9.47
C VAL A 85 0.52 -0.26 -8.30
N THR A 86 -0.71 0.22 -8.50
CA THR A 86 -1.54 0.73 -7.41
C THR A 86 -2.51 -0.34 -6.95
N VAL A 87 -2.60 -0.55 -5.63
CA VAL A 87 -3.60 -1.42 -5.00
C VAL A 87 -4.79 -0.54 -4.61
N ASP A 88 -5.95 -0.78 -5.22
CA ASP A 88 -7.20 -0.09 -4.93
C ASP A 88 -8.13 -1.01 -4.14
N TRP A 89 -8.33 -0.67 -2.88
CA TRP A 89 -9.23 -1.33 -1.95
C TRP A 89 -10.27 -0.34 -1.41
N SER A 90 -10.57 0.72 -2.17
CA SER A 90 -11.49 1.78 -1.78
C SER A 90 -12.89 1.31 -1.35
N PRO A 91 -13.49 0.23 -1.90
CA PRO A 91 -14.77 -0.26 -1.39
C PRO A 91 -14.66 -0.70 0.08
N LEU A 92 -13.52 -1.24 0.49
CA LEU A 92 -13.22 -1.75 1.84
C LEU A 92 -12.71 -0.66 2.81
N ALA A 93 -12.42 0.54 2.31
CA ALA A 93 -11.79 1.65 3.04
C ALA A 93 -12.71 2.87 3.22
N LYS A 94 -14.03 2.72 3.04
CA LYS A 94 -14.97 3.85 2.93
C LYS A 94 -15.31 4.51 4.28
N GLU A 95 -15.68 5.78 4.23
CA GLU A 95 -16.32 6.47 5.36
C GLU A 95 -17.78 6.02 5.53
N PRO A 96 -18.31 5.85 6.77
CA PRO A 96 -17.69 6.03 8.11
C PRO A 96 -17.05 4.75 8.71
N CYS A 97 -16.74 3.77 7.88
CA CYS A 97 -16.37 2.40 8.27
C CYS A 97 -14.90 2.21 8.69
N TYR A 98 -14.38 3.06 9.59
CA TYR A 98 -12.96 2.99 9.97
C TYR A 98 -12.60 1.68 10.67
N TRP A 99 -13.48 1.19 11.56
CA TRP A 99 -13.24 -0.05 12.31
C TRP A 99 -13.08 -1.24 11.35
N GLU A 100 -14.00 -1.39 10.41
CA GLU A 100 -13.95 -2.43 9.39
C GLU A 100 -12.76 -2.24 8.45
N ALA A 101 -12.48 -1.00 8.01
CA ALA A 101 -11.32 -0.72 7.16
C ALA A 101 -9.99 -1.14 7.81
N ALA A 102 -9.82 -0.88 9.11
CA ALA A 102 -8.66 -1.33 9.86
C ALA A 102 -8.55 -2.87 9.92
N HIS A 103 -9.67 -3.58 10.08
CA HIS A 103 -9.69 -5.05 10.10
C HIS A 103 -9.51 -5.66 8.70
N ASN A 104 -9.84 -4.92 7.64
CA ASN A 104 -9.66 -5.37 6.26
C ASN A 104 -8.18 -5.36 5.82
N VAL A 105 -7.29 -4.68 6.56
CA VAL A 105 -5.87 -4.51 6.21
C VAL A 105 -5.17 -5.84 5.90
N ASP A 106 -5.35 -6.86 6.73
CA ASP A 106 -4.68 -8.16 6.55
C ASP A 106 -5.18 -8.90 5.31
N ALA A 107 -6.50 -8.91 5.09
CA ALA A 107 -7.09 -9.55 3.91
C ALA A 107 -6.67 -8.83 2.62
N VAL A 108 -6.63 -7.49 2.63
CA VAL A 108 -6.16 -6.69 1.50
C VAL A 108 -4.71 -6.98 1.17
N ALA A 109 -3.86 -7.02 2.20
CA ALA A 109 -2.46 -7.33 2.07
C ALA A 109 -2.21 -8.75 1.52
N HIS A 110 -2.97 -9.74 2.00
CA HIS A 110 -2.86 -11.11 1.53
C HIS A 110 -3.19 -11.23 0.05
N CYS A 111 -4.32 -10.67 -0.40
CA CYS A 111 -4.68 -10.72 -1.82
C CYS A 111 -3.70 -9.95 -2.71
N ALA A 112 -3.19 -8.82 -2.22
CA ALA A 112 -2.18 -8.06 -2.95
C ALA A 112 -0.85 -8.81 -3.05
N ALA A 113 -0.45 -9.56 -2.03
CA ALA A 113 0.73 -10.42 -2.06
C ALA A 113 0.56 -11.57 -3.07
N GLU A 114 -0.61 -12.22 -3.11
CA GLU A 114 -0.89 -13.27 -4.10
C GLU A 114 -0.84 -12.75 -5.54
N LEU A 115 -1.44 -11.58 -5.82
CA LEU A 115 -1.31 -10.95 -7.13
C LEU A 115 0.16 -10.67 -7.47
N LEU A 116 0.93 -10.12 -6.53
CA LEU A 116 2.31 -9.75 -6.80
C LEU A 116 3.20 -10.98 -7.01
N ASP A 117 2.96 -12.08 -6.28
CA ASP A 117 3.56 -13.39 -6.55
C ASP A 117 3.19 -13.91 -7.95
N LEU A 118 1.93 -13.78 -8.39
CA LEU A 118 1.52 -14.12 -9.76
C LEU A 118 2.24 -13.27 -10.81
N VAL A 119 2.45 -11.97 -10.55
CA VAL A 119 3.22 -11.08 -11.42
C VAL A 119 4.66 -11.58 -11.54
N TYR A 120 5.35 -11.86 -10.42
CA TYR A 120 6.73 -12.34 -10.45
C TYR A 120 6.88 -13.70 -11.15
N GLN A 121 5.91 -14.60 -10.98
CA GLN A 121 5.92 -15.91 -11.64
C GLN A 121 5.65 -15.81 -13.15
N THR A 122 4.82 -14.85 -13.56
CA THR A 122 4.36 -14.72 -14.95
C THR A 122 5.26 -13.82 -15.79
N ARG A 123 5.92 -12.83 -15.18
CA ARG A 123 6.60 -11.73 -15.87
C ARG A 123 8.08 -11.67 -15.56
N SER A 124 8.87 -12.22 -16.47
CA SER A 124 10.35 -12.20 -16.42
C SER A 124 10.96 -10.78 -16.39
N GLU A 125 10.20 -9.77 -16.80
CA GLU A 125 10.59 -8.37 -16.81
C GLU A 125 10.58 -7.75 -15.40
N VAL A 126 9.85 -8.37 -14.48
CA VAL A 126 9.61 -7.88 -13.12
C VAL A 126 10.37 -8.76 -12.14
N SER A 127 11.21 -8.15 -11.31
CA SER A 127 11.99 -8.85 -10.29
C SER A 127 11.68 -8.28 -8.92
N ILE A 128 11.44 -9.16 -7.95
CA ILE A 128 11.27 -8.79 -6.54
C ILE A 128 12.46 -8.00 -5.99
N ASN A 129 13.67 -8.29 -6.48
CA ASN A 129 14.90 -7.60 -6.09
C ASN A 129 14.97 -6.14 -6.56
N ASN A 130 14.02 -5.70 -7.39
CA ASN A 130 13.89 -4.31 -7.83
C ASN A 130 12.51 -3.72 -7.47
N THR A 131 11.91 -4.21 -6.39
CA THR A 131 10.60 -3.77 -5.89
C THR A 131 10.74 -2.81 -4.71
N HIS A 132 9.90 -1.79 -4.69
CA HIS A 132 9.70 -0.87 -3.57
C HIS A 132 8.20 -0.74 -3.28
N ILE A 133 7.78 -1.07 -2.05
CA ILE A 133 6.40 -0.93 -1.61
C ILE A 133 6.26 0.38 -0.83
N VAL A 134 5.24 1.17 -1.13
CA VAL A 134 4.92 2.43 -0.46
C VAL A 134 3.48 2.38 0.02
N GLY A 135 3.28 2.55 1.32
CA GLY A 135 1.95 2.54 1.93
C GLY A 135 1.67 3.81 2.71
N PHE A 136 0.45 4.34 2.61
CA PHE A 136 0.03 5.54 3.34
C PHE A 136 -1.08 5.25 4.35
N SER A 137 -1.00 5.80 5.56
CA SER A 137 -2.01 5.63 6.61
C SER A 137 -2.27 4.14 6.88
N LEU A 138 -3.51 3.63 6.74
CA LEU A 138 -3.81 2.18 6.82
C LEU A 138 -3.00 1.36 5.80
N GLY A 139 -2.72 1.94 4.63
CA GLY A 139 -1.91 1.32 3.58
C GLY A 139 -0.46 1.06 3.99
N ALA A 140 0.08 1.76 5.00
CA ALA A 140 1.42 1.46 5.52
C ALA A 140 1.46 0.10 6.23
N HIS A 141 0.42 -0.22 6.99
CA HIS A 141 0.24 -1.54 7.61
C HIS A 141 -0.07 -2.59 6.55
N THR A 142 -0.91 -2.27 5.57
CA THR A 142 -1.15 -3.16 4.42
C THR A 142 0.14 -3.47 3.66
N ALA A 143 1.02 -2.48 3.45
CA ALA A 143 2.31 -2.66 2.80
C ALA A 143 3.23 -3.60 3.57
N ALA A 144 3.28 -3.46 4.90
CA ALA A 144 4.04 -4.31 5.81
C ALA A 144 3.56 -5.76 5.74
N THR A 145 2.26 -5.97 5.95
CA THR A 145 1.65 -7.30 5.87
C THR A 145 1.83 -7.92 4.48
N LEU A 146 1.70 -7.14 3.41
CA LEU A 146 1.90 -7.61 2.03
C LEU A 146 3.33 -8.13 1.88
N ALA A 147 4.33 -7.32 2.27
CA ALA A 147 5.74 -7.68 2.18
C ALA A 147 6.06 -8.97 2.94
N ALA A 148 5.50 -9.12 4.14
CA ALA A 148 5.67 -10.31 4.98
C ALA A 148 4.99 -11.58 4.40
N ASN A 149 3.95 -11.42 3.58
CA ASN A 149 3.20 -12.53 2.97
C ASN A 149 3.72 -12.96 1.58
N LEU A 150 4.70 -12.27 1.01
CA LEU A 150 5.25 -12.63 -0.31
C LEU A 150 6.00 -13.96 -0.26
N LYS A 151 5.57 -14.93 -1.07
CA LYS A 151 6.25 -16.22 -1.22
C LYS A 151 7.49 -16.11 -2.09
N SER A 152 7.53 -15.11 -2.98
CA SER A 152 8.66 -14.87 -3.89
C SER A 152 9.92 -14.34 -3.19
N GLY A 153 9.83 -13.94 -1.92
CA GLY A 153 10.97 -13.51 -1.10
C GLY A 153 10.77 -12.15 -0.43
N LYS A 154 11.84 -11.62 0.17
CA LYS A 154 11.82 -10.35 0.89
C LYS A 154 12.07 -9.18 -0.05
N VAL A 155 11.23 -8.15 0.00
CA VAL A 155 11.41 -6.94 -0.83
C VAL A 155 12.58 -6.08 -0.34
N PRO A 156 13.32 -5.41 -1.25
CA PRO A 156 14.42 -4.53 -0.89
C PRO A 156 14.03 -3.34 -0.04
N ARG A 157 12.87 -2.72 -0.32
CA ARG A 157 12.46 -1.49 0.35
C ARG A 157 10.97 -1.44 0.61
N LEU A 158 10.62 -0.93 1.79
CA LEU A 158 9.28 -0.52 2.15
C LEU A 158 9.32 0.90 2.72
N THR A 159 8.45 1.79 2.23
CA THR A 159 8.25 3.11 2.81
C THR A 159 6.87 3.23 3.43
N GLY A 160 6.81 3.57 4.72
CA GLY A 160 5.58 3.93 5.42
C GLY A 160 5.38 5.44 5.45
N LEU A 161 4.29 5.93 4.85
CA LEU A 161 3.91 7.34 4.88
C LEU A 161 2.82 7.54 5.93
N ASP A 162 3.19 8.17 7.04
CA ASP A 162 2.34 8.48 8.20
C ASP A 162 1.43 7.30 8.62
N PRO A 163 2.00 6.17 9.09
CA PRO A 163 1.23 4.97 9.44
C PRO A 163 0.10 5.27 10.43
N ALA A 164 -1.08 4.70 10.22
CA ALA A 164 -2.27 5.02 11.01
C ALA A 164 -2.14 4.60 12.48
N LEU A 165 -2.61 5.44 13.40
CA LEU A 165 -2.61 5.18 14.84
C LEU A 165 -3.86 4.43 15.34
N PRO A 166 -5.10 4.89 15.05
CA PRO A 166 -6.27 4.31 15.72
C PRO A 166 -6.43 2.83 15.38
N LEU A 167 -6.55 1.99 16.42
CA LEU A 167 -6.58 0.52 16.38
C LEU A 167 -5.24 -0.19 16.16
N PHE A 168 -4.18 0.56 15.83
CA PHE A 168 -2.83 0.05 15.60
C PHE A 168 -1.88 0.53 16.71
N ASP A 169 -2.37 0.83 17.92
CA ASP A 169 -1.52 1.15 19.06
C ASP A 169 -1.18 -0.10 19.88
N ASP A 170 -0.06 -0.04 20.60
CA ASP A 170 0.48 -1.17 21.37
C ASP A 170 -0.42 -1.57 22.55
N TRP A 171 -1.43 -0.76 22.88
CA TRP A 171 -2.31 -0.95 24.04
C TRP A 171 -3.60 -1.67 23.66
N THR A 172 -4.16 -1.40 22.49
CA THR A 172 -5.38 -2.06 22.03
C THR A 172 -5.09 -3.41 21.40
N ASN A 173 -3.93 -3.60 20.74
CA ASN A 173 -3.56 -4.80 19.96
C ASN A 173 -4.76 -5.37 19.18
N SER A 174 -5.63 -4.48 18.69
CA SER A 174 -6.96 -4.85 18.20
C SER A 174 -6.93 -5.40 16.78
N VAL A 175 -5.84 -5.16 16.06
CA VAL A 175 -5.57 -5.64 14.71
C VAL A 175 -4.16 -6.20 14.64
N ALA A 176 -3.96 -7.23 13.83
CA ALA A 176 -2.64 -7.78 13.60
C ALA A 176 -1.86 -6.91 12.60
N SER A 177 -0.53 -6.98 12.69
CA SER A 177 0.42 -6.46 11.68
C SER A 177 0.66 -4.94 11.69
N LEU A 178 1.54 -4.51 12.60
CA LEU A 178 2.16 -3.18 12.56
C LEU A 178 3.31 -3.17 11.55
N ILE A 179 3.59 -1.99 10.98
CA ILE A 179 4.82 -1.78 10.22
C ILE A 179 6.02 -1.91 11.16
N ASP A 180 6.99 -2.73 10.77
CA ASP A 180 8.16 -3.11 11.55
C ASP A 180 9.43 -3.06 10.68
N PRO A 181 10.61 -2.76 11.26
CA PRO A 181 11.88 -2.72 10.51
C PRO A 181 12.21 -4.05 9.81
N GLY A 182 11.66 -5.17 10.29
CA GLY A 182 11.84 -6.51 9.77
C GLY A 182 11.00 -6.85 8.54
N ASP A 183 10.04 -6.02 8.10
CA ASP A 183 9.13 -6.36 6.99
C ASP A 183 9.79 -6.36 5.62
N ALA A 184 10.86 -5.57 5.44
CA ALA A 184 11.66 -5.50 4.22
C ALA A 184 13.16 -5.59 4.51
N MET A 185 14.01 -5.58 3.48
CA MET A 185 15.46 -5.43 3.70
C MET A 185 15.81 -4.04 4.26
N PHE A 186 15.03 -3.02 3.89
CA PHE A 186 15.14 -1.67 4.42
C PHE A 186 13.75 -1.05 4.54
N VAL A 187 13.42 -0.53 5.72
CA VAL A 187 12.14 0.12 6.00
C VAL A 187 12.41 1.57 6.41
N ASP A 188 11.80 2.53 5.71
CA ASP A 188 11.83 3.94 6.09
C ASP A 188 10.41 4.50 6.32
N VAL A 189 10.22 5.19 7.44
CA VAL A 189 8.92 5.72 7.85
C VAL A 189 8.97 7.23 7.97
N TYR A 190 7.94 7.90 7.46
CA TYR A 190 7.80 9.36 7.53
C TYR A 190 6.59 9.71 8.37
N HIS A 191 6.80 10.38 9.50
CA HIS A 191 5.74 10.82 10.40
C HIS A 191 5.42 12.29 10.13
N SER A 192 4.15 12.60 9.88
CA SER A 192 3.70 13.95 9.59
C SER A 192 2.45 14.37 10.37
N ASN A 193 1.72 13.43 10.99
CA ASN A 193 0.53 13.71 11.79
C ASN A 193 0.48 12.86 13.07
N MET A 194 1.63 12.66 13.72
CA MET A 194 1.77 11.78 14.87
C MET A 194 0.94 12.26 16.07
N GLY A 195 0.29 11.33 16.76
CA GLY A 195 -0.55 11.65 17.93
C GLY A 195 -1.93 12.19 17.60
N HIS A 196 -2.21 12.45 16.32
CA HIS A 196 -3.55 12.67 15.80
C HIS A 196 -4.01 11.41 15.05
N LYS A 197 -3.72 11.32 13.75
CA LYS A 197 -4.06 10.17 12.91
C LYS A 197 -2.88 9.22 12.70
N GLY A 198 -1.65 9.72 12.82
CA GLY A 198 -0.43 8.95 12.60
C GLY A 198 0.17 8.40 13.91
N LYS A 199 0.89 7.28 13.80
CA LYS A 199 1.65 6.69 14.92
C LYS A 199 2.84 7.57 15.30
N LYS A 200 3.13 7.61 16.60
CA LYS A 200 4.36 8.21 17.15
C LYS A 200 5.50 7.19 17.28
N ALA A 201 5.15 5.95 17.59
CA ALA A 201 6.13 4.87 17.72
C ALA A 201 6.85 4.67 16.39
N ALA A 202 8.16 4.44 16.49
CA ALA A 202 9.00 4.10 15.36
C ALA A 202 8.58 2.74 14.79
N GLY A 203 8.63 2.62 13.46
CA GLY A 203 8.32 1.38 12.73
C GLY A 203 9.32 1.07 11.61
N GLY A 204 10.37 1.88 11.46
CA GLY A 204 11.37 1.72 10.41
C GLY A 204 12.77 1.43 10.94
N VAL A 205 13.65 1.08 10.01
CA VAL A 205 15.11 1.20 10.22
C VAL A 205 15.48 2.67 10.34
N ILE A 206 14.79 3.53 9.59
CA ILE A 206 14.87 4.99 9.70
C ILE A 206 13.46 5.55 9.86
N ASP A 207 13.28 6.42 10.86
CA ASP A 207 12.05 7.16 11.10
C ASP A 207 12.33 8.67 10.97
N VAL A 208 11.61 9.32 10.08
CA VAL A 208 11.75 10.75 9.76
C VAL A 208 10.54 11.49 10.30
N TYR A 209 10.75 12.36 11.28
CA TYR A 209 9.69 13.16 11.90
C TYR A 209 9.66 14.55 11.27
N LEU A 210 8.79 14.74 10.27
CA LEU A 210 8.69 15.97 9.49
C LEU A 210 8.14 17.10 10.36
N ASN A 211 8.88 18.21 10.51
CA ASN A 211 8.48 19.34 11.35
C ASN A 211 8.09 18.90 12.78
N ASN A 212 8.93 18.09 13.41
CA ASN A 212 8.67 17.41 14.69
C ASN A 212 7.52 16.38 14.67
N GLY A 213 7.04 15.98 13.49
CA GLY A 213 6.16 14.84 13.27
C GLY A 213 4.66 15.06 13.51
N ALA A 214 4.26 16.14 14.20
CA ALA A 214 2.87 16.34 14.63
C ALA A 214 2.10 17.37 13.78
N ASN A 215 2.64 18.59 13.63
CA ASN A 215 1.94 19.70 12.98
C ASN A 215 2.75 20.19 11.78
N GLN A 216 2.17 20.11 10.58
CA GLN A 216 2.84 20.55 9.37
C GLN A 216 2.47 22.00 9.04
N PRO A 217 3.44 22.86 8.67
CA PRO A 217 3.15 24.22 8.22
C PRO A 217 2.13 24.24 7.07
N GLY A 218 1.08 25.05 7.19
CA GLY A 218 0.01 25.16 6.19
C GLY A 218 -1.13 24.16 6.34
N CYS A 219 -1.03 23.19 7.26
CA CYS A 219 -2.15 22.33 7.65
C CYS A 219 -2.85 22.94 8.88
N ASN A 220 -4.11 23.34 8.73
CA ASN A 220 -4.93 23.78 9.85
C ASN A 220 -5.63 22.57 10.48
N CYS A 221 -5.60 22.47 11.81
CA CYS A 221 -6.45 21.54 12.55
C CYS A 221 -7.89 22.07 12.51
N SER A 222 -8.63 21.75 11.46
CA SER A 222 -10.08 21.94 11.39
C SER A 222 -10.81 20.67 11.79
#